data_AF-A0A972CVM3-F1
#
_entry.id   AF-A0A972CVM3-F1
#
_cell.length_a   1.000
_cell.length_b   1.000
_cell.length_c   1.000
_cell.angle_alpha   90.00
_cell.angle_beta   90.00
_cell.angle_gamma   90.00
#
_symmetry.space_group_name_H-M   'P 1'
#
loop_
_entity.id
_entity.type
_entity.pdbx_description
1 polymer ?
#
loop_
_entity_poly.entity_id
_entity_poly.type
_entity_poly.pdbx_seq_one_letter_code
_entity_poly.pdbx_strand_id
1 'polypeptide(L)'
;MATIKHSDANLSLNDNTKVSIKTEEGNLAFEVFRGEAFADTNKKINVHVDEKELELEGVSSISVPIGTIEVLVLNGNAKYKENLAEQGQTMTILEKEVLVGEAKIESLNEFIIARIAIVDTGKSLCFKEADIEKLKSDRQAEEENAKKEILAKEDDEIAVEEARQYTIANPNETVKKSSSKDKDSKIPAILESDSCTITIRCDTILNNMGDLTSGKNKYVPSNGTILATSSIDFDEGETVFDVLKRTCSRAGIQLEYSYTPLYGSYYIQGINNLYEFDCGAESGWMYKVNGWFPNYGSSSYELKDGDSIVLCYTCKGLGADVGSTFM
;
A
#
# COMPACT_ATOMS: atom_id res chain seq x y z
N MET A 1 -3.08 15.90 9.88
CA MET A 1 -1.76 16.35 9.39
C MET A 1 -1.28 17.52 10.23
N ALA A 2 -0.06 17.46 10.74
CA ALA A 2 0.58 18.53 11.50
C ALA A 2 1.81 19.07 10.74
N THR A 3 2.06 20.37 10.82
CA THR A 3 3.27 20.99 10.26
C THR A 3 3.94 21.84 11.33
N ILE A 4 5.23 21.59 11.52
CA ILE A 4 6.08 22.37 12.41
C ILE A 4 6.95 23.29 11.54
N LYS A 5 6.92 24.59 11.84
CA LYS A 5 7.73 25.58 11.15
C LYS A 5 8.74 26.18 12.12
N HIS A 6 10.01 26.17 11.77
CA HIS A 6 11.04 26.85 12.56
C HIS A 6 12.13 27.43 11.66
N SER A 7 12.28 28.76 11.71
CA SER A 7 13.24 29.54 10.93
C SER A 7 13.27 29.16 9.44
N ASP A 8 14.17 28.24 9.08
CA ASP A 8 14.55 27.84 7.73
C ASP A 8 14.08 26.41 7.36
N ALA A 9 13.24 25.79 8.19
CA ALA A 9 12.76 24.42 7.98
C ALA A 9 11.26 24.28 8.21
N ASN A 10 10.61 23.54 7.30
CA ASN A 10 9.25 23.04 7.43
C ASN A 10 9.31 21.51 7.59
N LEU A 11 8.71 20.99 8.66
CA LEU A 11 8.53 19.56 8.86
C LEU A 11 7.03 19.23 8.84
N SER A 12 6.59 18.44 7.86
CA SER A 12 5.22 17.93 7.81
C SER A 12 5.17 16.48 8.29
N LEU A 13 4.10 16.13 8.98
CA LEU A 13 3.91 14.82 9.60
C LEU A 13 2.58 14.22 9.13
N ASN A 14 2.60 12.93 8.75
CA ASN A 14 1.37 12.21 8.46
C ASN A 14 0.58 11.92 9.77
N ASP A 15 -0.64 11.40 9.64
CA ASP A 15 -1.54 11.23 10.80
C ASP A 15 -1.08 10.17 11.81
N ASN A 16 -0.19 9.27 11.41
CA ASN A 16 0.31 8.18 12.25
C ASN A 16 1.66 8.50 12.89
N THR A 17 2.25 9.65 12.54
CA THR A 17 3.57 10.04 12.97
C THR A 17 3.60 10.42 14.44
N LYS A 18 4.49 9.75 15.19
CA LYS A 18 4.81 10.15 16.57
C LYS A 18 6.14 10.89 16.54
N VAL A 19 6.09 12.17 16.92
CA VAL A 19 7.27 13.04 17.01
C VAL A 19 7.47 13.56 18.42
N SER A 20 8.72 13.71 18.85
CA SER A 20 9.10 14.56 19.98
C SER A 20 9.92 15.75 19.46
N ILE A 21 9.71 16.92 20.05
CA ILE A 21 10.47 18.13 19.74
C ILE A 21 11.32 18.44 20.96
N LYS A 22 12.64 18.42 20.79
CA LYS A 22 13.61 18.85 21.79
C LYS A 22 14.29 20.13 21.33
N THR A 23 14.71 20.95 22.27
CA THR A 23 15.59 22.08 22.00
C THR A 23 16.94 21.77 22.61
N GLU A 24 17.95 21.56 21.79
CA GLU A 24 19.34 21.38 22.22
C GLU A 24 20.17 22.56 21.74
N GLU A 25 20.81 23.26 22.68
CA GLU A 25 21.68 24.42 22.41
C GLU A 25 21.05 25.54 21.55
N GLY A 26 19.72 25.66 21.55
CA GLY A 26 18.98 26.65 20.76
C GLY A 26 18.58 26.20 19.35
N ASN A 27 18.89 24.95 18.96
CA ASN A 27 18.42 24.33 17.73
C ASN A 27 17.21 23.42 18.02
N LEU A 28 16.24 23.41 17.11
CA LEU A 28 15.14 22.43 17.16
C LEU A 28 15.65 21.07 16.70
N ALA A 29 15.57 20.07 17.57
CA ALA A 29 15.76 18.66 17.26
C ALA A 29 14.40 17.98 17.19
N PHE A 30 14.17 17.25 16.10
CA PHE A 30 12.96 16.47 15.90
C PHE A 30 13.31 15.00 16.07
N GLU A 31 12.52 14.27 16.84
CA GLU A 31 12.67 12.83 17.05
C GLU A 31 11.46 12.13 16.47
N VAL A 32 11.60 11.50 15.31
CA VAL A 32 10.52 10.74 14.65
C VAL A 32 10.61 9.27 15.07
N PHE A 33 9.58 8.75 15.73
CA PHE A 33 9.60 7.38 16.26
C PHE A 33 8.89 6.35 15.34
N ARG A 34 7.91 6.80 14.56
CA ARG A 34 7.10 5.97 13.66
C ARG A 34 6.38 6.86 12.66
N GLY A 35 5.90 6.27 11.56
CA GLY A 35 5.14 6.97 10.52
C GLY A 35 6.04 7.69 9.53
N GLU A 36 5.54 8.78 8.95
CA GLU A 36 6.25 9.51 7.89
C GLU A 36 6.40 11.00 8.20
N ALA A 37 7.56 11.53 7.84
CA ALA A 37 7.87 12.94 7.95
C ALA A 37 8.42 13.46 6.62
N PHE A 38 8.12 14.70 6.29
CA PHE A 38 8.61 15.37 5.10
C PHE A 38 9.31 16.66 5.51
N ALA A 39 10.62 16.72 5.26
CA ALA A 39 11.48 17.84 5.59
C ALA A 39 11.74 18.69 4.35
N ASP A 40 11.46 19.98 4.45
CA ASP A 40 11.79 21.01 3.47
C ASP A 40 12.65 22.09 4.16
N THR A 41 13.95 22.10 3.88
CA THR A 41 14.98 22.81 4.64
C THR A 41 15.84 23.68 3.74
N ASN A 42 16.11 24.93 4.14
CA ASN A 42 16.97 25.85 3.39
C ASN A 42 18.44 25.80 3.87
N LYS A 43 18.69 25.09 4.96
CA LYS A 43 20.00 24.85 5.55
C LYS A 43 20.05 23.41 6.06
N LYS A 44 21.26 22.93 6.28
CA LYS A 44 21.48 21.67 6.99
C LYS A 44 20.82 21.69 8.37
N ILE A 45 20.07 20.65 8.68
CA ILE A 45 19.48 20.38 10.00
C ILE A 45 19.84 18.97 10.44
N ASN A 46 19.80 18.73 11.75
CA ASN A 46 19.89 17.38 12.31
C ASN A 46 18.49 16.92 12.71
N VAL A 47 18.12 15.73 12.27
CA VAL A 47 16.86 15.07 12.61
C VAL A 47 17.20 13.76 13.30
N HIS A 48 16.67 13.57 14.49
CA HIS A 48 16.72 12.30 15.18
C HIS A 48 15.56 11.45 14.69
N VAL A 49 15.84 10.21 14.32
CA VAL A 49 14.83 9.23 13.94
C VAL A 49 15.15 7.98 14.74
N ASP A 50 14.26 7.65 15.67
CA ASP A 50 14.56 6.68 16.74
C ASP A 50 15.89 7.06 17.46
N GLU A 51 16.82 6.14 17.69
CA GLU A 51 18.13 6.42 18.30
C GLU A 51 19.20 6.94 17.32
N LYS A 52 18.81 7.31 16.09
CA LYS A 52 19.74 7.64 15.00
C LYS A 52 19.65 9.10 14.62
N GLU A 53 20.78 9.79 14.56
CA GLU A 53 20.87 11.18 14.13
C GLU A 53 21.23 11.26 12.64
N LEU A 54 20.37 11.91 11.85
CA LEU A 54 20.57 12.15 10.42
C LEU A 54 20.81 13.64 10.17
N GLU A 55 21.75 13.95 9.28
CA GLU A 55 21.90 15.31 8.75
C GLU A 55 21.11 15.41 7.44
N LEU A 56 20.21 16.40 7.33
CA LEU A 56 19.39 16.63 6.13
C LEU A 56 19.59 18.04 5.59
N GLU A 57 19.72 18.16 4.28
CA GLU A 57 19.79 19.42 3.56
C GLU A 57 18.94 19.35 2.30
N GLY A 58 18.05 20.33 2.08
CA GLY A 58 17.19 20.39 0.90
C GLY A 58 15.80 19.85 1.18
N VAL A 59 15.37 18.81 0.47
CA VAL A 59 14.02 18.24 0.59
C VAL A 59 14.12 16.73 0.67
N SER A 60 13.61 16.14 1.75
CA SER A 60 13.61 14.69 1.95
C SER A 60 12.32 14.20 2.59
N SER A 61 11.88 13.02 2.19
CA SER A 61 10.89 12.24 2.94
C SER A 61 11.62 11.24 3.84
N ILE A 62 11.08 11.00 5.03
CA ILE A 62 11.55 10.02 6.00
C ILE A 62 10.36 9.13 6.33
N SER A 63 10.48 7.84 6.08
CA SER A 63 9.54 6.82 6.52
C SER A 63 10.20 5.94 7.57
N VAL A 64 9.45 5.58 8.61
CA VAL A 64 9.93 4.69 9.67
C VAL A 64 9.02 3.46 9.75
N PRO A 65 9.11 2.53 8.79
CA PRO A 65 8.51 1.20 8.92
C PRO A 65 9.12 0.44 10.11
N ILE A 66 8.49 -0.68 10.46
CA ILE A 66 9.00 -1.55 11.53
C ILE A 66 10.41 -2.04 11.18
N GLY A 67 11.38 -1.71 12.04
CA GLY A 67 12.77 -2.19 11.93
C GLY A 67 13.63 -1.51 10.87
N THR A 68 13.12 -0.49 10.17
CA THR A 68 13.82 0.17 9.07
C THR A 68 13.53 1.66 9.06
N ILE A 69 14.52 2.49 8.69
CA ILE A 69 14.30 3.90 8.34
C ILE A 69 14.62 4.05 6.86
N GLU A 70 13.69 4.62 6.11
CA GLU A 70 13.87 4.93 4.69
C GLU A 70 13.86 6.45 4.50
N VAL A 71 14.90 6.99 3.87
CA VAL A 71 15.02 8.40 3.52
C VAL A 71 15.04 8.54 2.01
N LEU A 72 14.06 9.23 1.45
CA LEU A 72 14.03 9.59 0.03
C LEU A 72 14.49 11.04 -0.12
N VAL A 73 15.60 11.25 -0.84
CA VAL A 73 16.18 12.59 -1.07
C VAL A 73 15.63 13.18 -2.37
N LEU A 74 14.70 14.12 -2.25
CA LEU A 74 14.08 14.80 -3.39
C LEU A 74 14.91 15.97 -3.90
N ASN A 75 15.66 16.64 -3.01
CA ASN A 75 16.59 17.72 -3.32
C ASN A 75 17.68 17.77 -2.24
N GLY A 76 18.92 18.11 -2.63
CA GLY A 76 20.04 18.22 -1.68
C GLY A 76 20.62 16.85 -1.30
N ASN A 77 20.76 16.58 0.00
CA ASN A 77 21.36 15.34 0.49
C ASN A 77 20.87 14.93 1.89
N ALA A 78 21.02 13.65 2.19
CA ALA A 78 20.85 13.08 3.52
C ALA A 78 22.10 12.29 3.91
N LYS A 79 22.55 12.45 5.16
CA LYS A 79 23.74 11.76 5.67
C LYS A 79 23.44 11.07 6.99
N TYR A 80 23.94 9.85 7.11
CA TYR A 80 23.94 9.08 8.35
C TYR A 80 25.29 8.37 8.51
N LYS A 81 26.02 8.73 9.57
CA LYS A 81 27.42 8.32 9.79
C LYS A 81 28.29 8.62 8.56
N GLU A 82 28.97 7.63 8.00
CA GLU A 82 29.79 7.74 6.79
C GLU A 82 28.99 7.68 5.47
N ASN A 83 27.69 7.37 5.52
CA ASN A 83 26.86 7.16 4.33
C ASN A 83 26.18 8.46 3.90
N LEU A 84 26.18 8.72 2.61
CA LEU A 84 25.57 9.89 1.98
C LEU A 84 24.61 9.43 0.87
N ALA A 85 23.38 9.93 0.89
CA ALA A 85 22.45 9.85 -0.22
C ALA A 85 22.27 11.25 -0.81
N GLU A 86 22.50 11.37 -2.10
CA GLU A 86 22.33 12.60 -2.87
C GLU A 86 20.92 12.68 -3.47
N GLN A 87 20.60 13.82 -4.07
CA GLN A 87 19.34 14.04 -4.78
C GLN A 87 19.04 12.90 -5.76
N GLY A 88 17.81 12.37 -5.70
CA GLY A 88 17.38 11.25 -6.53
C GLY A 88 17.76 9.89 -5.96
N GLN A 89 18.29 9.83 -4.74
CA GLN A 89 18.62 8.57 -4.08
C GLN A 89 17.72 8.30 -2.87
N THR A 90 17.65 7.03 -2.50
CA THR A 90 17.11 6.56 -1.22
C THR A 90 18.23 6.06 -0.33
N MET A 91 18.14 6.34 0.98
CA MET A 91 18.96 5.72 2.02
C MET A 91 18.06 4.84 2.88
N THR A 92 18.35 3.54 2.92
CA THR A 92 17.69 2.60 3.82
C THR A 92 18.64 2.23 4.95
N ILE A 93 18.23 2.53 6.19
CA ILE A 93 19.00 2.28 7.40
C ILE A 93 18.35 1.12 8.14
N LEU A 94 19.04 0.00 8.14
CA LEU A 94 18.71 -1.21 8.90
C LEU A 94 19.49 -1.20 10.23
N GLU A 95 19.25 -2.20 11.09
CA GLU A 95 19.96 -2.32 12.37
C GLU A 95 21.49 -2.43 12.19
N LYS A 96 21.95 -3.15 11.16
CA LYS A 96 23.36 -3.53 10.95
C LYS A 96 24.00 -2.95 9.70
N GLU A 97 23.22 -2.41 8.79
CA GLU A 97 23.72 -1.92 7.50
C GLU A 97 22.96 -0.69 7.02
N VAL A 98 23.58 0.04 6.10
CA VAL A 98 23.00 1.20 5.42
C VAL A 98 23.16 0.96 3.93
N LEU A 99 22.08 1.11 3.19
CA LEU A 99 22.02 0.88 1.76
C LEU A 99 21.60 2.17 1.07
N VAL A 100 22.34 2.60 0.06
CA VAL A 100 22.01 3.77 -0.76
C VAL A 100 21.72 3.29 -2.18
N GLY A 101 20.60 3.72 -2.75
CA GLY A 101 20.14 3.31 -4.06
C GLY A 101 19.43 4.42 -4.81
N GLU A 102 19.07 4.15 -6.07
CA GLU A 102 18.31 5.09 -6.90
C GLU A 102 16.85 5.16 -6.43
N ALA A 103 16.31 6.38 -6.35
CA ALA A 103 14.91 6.60 -6.08
C ALA A 103 14.05 6.22 -7.28
N LYS A 104 12.87 5.68 -6.99
CA LYS A 104 11.85 5.37 -7.99
C LYS A 104 10.63 6.23 -7.77
N ILE A 105 9.99 6.67 -8.84
CA ILE A 105 8.81 7.53 -8.74
C ILE A 105 7.63 6.77 -8.09
N GLU A 106 7.62 5.44 -8.22
CA GLU A 106 6.65 4.54 -7.61
C GLU A 106 6.74 4.50 -6.07
N SER A 107 7.85 4.98 -5.48
CA SER A 107 8.01 5.13 -4.03
C SER A 107 7.22 6.31 -3.45
N LEU A 108 6.69 7.21 -4.30
CA LEU A 108 5.88 8.33 -3.86
C LEU A 108 4.47 7.87 -3.47
N ASN A 109 4.11 7.94 -2.20
CA ASN A 109 2.72 7.78 -1.74
C ASN A 109 1.96 9.12 -1.75
N GLU A 110 0.68 9.11 -1.39
CA GLU A 110 -0.15 10.32 -1.43
C GLU A 110 0.35 11.40 -0.48
N PHE A 111 0.89 11.02 0.68
CA PHE A 111 1.48 11.98 1.62
C PHE A 111 2.66 12.73 0.98
N ILE A 112 3.63 12.02 0.40
CA ILE A 112 4.80 12.62 -0.24
C ILE A 112 4.38 13.50 -1.42
N ILE A 113 3.49 13.00 -2.28
CA ILE A 113 2.95 13.73 -3.42
C ILE A 113 2.29 15.05 -2.98
N ALA A 114 1.46 15.00 -1.94
CA ALA A 114 0.78 16.18 -1.41
C ALA A 114 1.76 17.18 -0.75
N ARG A 115 2.95 16.76 -0.33
CA ARG A 115 3.99 17.64 0.20
C ARG A 115 4.86 18.24 -0.89
N ILE A 116 5.19 17.47 -1.94
CA ILE A 116 5.90 17.98 -3.12
C ILE A 116 5.19 19.20 -3.71
N ALA A 117 3.85 19.16 -3.81
CA ALA A 117 3.05 20.25 -4.39
C ALA A 117 3.14 21.60 -3.66
N ILE A 118 3.70 21.64 -2.44
CA ILE A 118 3.82 22.85 -1.62
C ILE A 118 5.28 23.19 -1.24
N VAL A 119 6.26 22.50 -1.84
CA VAL A 119 7.68 22.81 -1.66
C VAL A 119 7.99 24.22 -2.20
N ASP A 120 8.96 24.90 -1.60
CA ASP A 120 9.48 26.17 -2.10
C ASP A 120 9.90 26.06 -3.58
N THR A 121 9.26 26.88 -4.43
CA THR A 121 9.48 26.94 -5.89
C THR A 121 10.94 27.21 -6.30
N GLY A 122 11.80 27.68 -5.38
CA GLY A 122 13.23 27.85 -5.64
C GLY A 122 14.05 26.55 -5.68
N LYS A 123 13.48 25.41 -5.28
CA LYS A 123 14.19 24.12 -5.22
C LYS A 123 13.88 23.23 -6.42
N SER A 124 14.93 22.66 -7.01
CA SER A 124 14.79 21.68 -8.10
C SER A 124 14.71 20.27 -7.52
N LEU A 125 13.54 19.65 -7.58
CA LEU A 125 13.32 18.27 -7.15
C LEU A 125 13.81 17.25 -8.19
N CYS A 126 14.08 16.01 -7.76
CA CYS A 126 14.54 14.92 -8.64
C CYS A 126 13.47 14.39 -9.59
N PHE A 127 12.19 14.46 -9.21
CA PHE A 127 11.06 14.09 -10.06
C PHE A 127 10.41 15.33 -10.66
N LYS A 128 10.11 15.30 -11.96
CA LYS A 128 9.43 16.41 -12.64
C LYS A 128 7.94 16.38 -12.34
N GLU A 129 7.34 17.57 -12.31
CA GLU A 129 5.88 17.72 -12.13
C GLU A 129 5.08 16.88 -13.14
N ALA A 130 5.48 16.88 -14.42
CA ALA A 130 4.83 16.09 -15.45
C ALA A 130 4.87 14.57 -15.19
N ASP A 131 5.97 14.07 -14.61
CA ASP A 131 6.11 12.64 -14.30
C ASP A 131 5.25 12.26 -13.07
N ILE A 132 5.13 13.17 -12.10
CA ILE A 132 4.26 12.99 -10.92
C ILE A 132 2.78 13.03 -11.32
N GLU A 133 2.38 13.96 -12.19
CA GLU A 133 1.02 14.01 -12.72
C GLU A 133 0.70 12.77 -13.56
N LYS A 134 1.67 12.25 -14.32
CA LYS A 134 1.53 10.97 -15.01
C LYS A 134 1.33 9.83 -14.01
N LEU A 135 2.13 9.74 -12.94
CA LEU A 135 1.96 8.71 -11.90
C LEU A 135 0.54 8.74 -11.29
N LYS A 136 0.04 9.93 -10.95
CA LYS A 136 -1.34 10.10 -10.43
C LYS A 136 -2.38 9.63 -11.44
N SER A 137 -2.24 10.05 -12.71
CA SER A 137 -3.16 9.67 -13.77
C SER A 137 -3.14 8.17 -14.03
N ASP A 138 -1.97 7.54 -14.02
CA ASP A 138 -1.82 6.10 -14.22
C ASP A 138 -2.51 5.34 -13.08
N ARG A 139 -2.27 5.73 -11.81
CA ARG A 139 -2.96 5.14 -10.64
C ARG A 139 -4.48 5.29 -10.71
N GLN A 140 -4.98 6.46 -11.09
CA GLN A 140 -6.42 6.70 -11.26
C GLN A 140 -7.01 5.88 -12.41
N ALA A 141 -6.32 5.80 -13.55
CA ALA A 141 -6.76 5.01 -14.69
C ALA A 141 -6.81 3.51 -14.35
N GLU A 142 -5.82 3.00 -13.61
CA GLU A 142 -5.81 1.63 -13.11
C GLU A 142 -7.02 1.36 -12.19
N GLU A 143 -7.32 2.27 -11.26
CA GLU A 143 -8.50 2.17 -10.40
C GLU A 143 -9.81 2.19 -11.21
N GLU A 144 -9.93 3.07 -12.19
CA GLU A 144 -11.11 3.16 -13.06
C GLU A 144 -11.27 1.94 -13.97
N ASN A 145 -10.18 1.44 -14.56
CA ASN A 145 -10.21 0.27 -15.41
C ASN A 145 -10.60 -0.96 -14.59
N ALA A 146 -10.01 -1.12 -13.39
CA ALA A 146 -10.42 -2.14 -12.45
C ALA A 146 -11.91 -2.03 -12.11
N LYS A 147 -12.48 -0.82 -11.99
CA LYS A 147 -13.93 -0.63 -11.78
C LYS A 147 -14.79 -0.99 -12.99
N LYS A 148 -14.35 -0.65 -14.20
CA LYS A 148 -15.08 -0.94 -15.46
C LYS A 148 -15.11 -2.43 -15.78
N GLU A 149 -14.01 -3.14 -15.55
CA GLU A 149 -13.93 -4.59 -15.74
C GLU A 149 -14.93 -5.33 -14.85
N ILE A 150 -15.22 -4.82 -13.65
CA ILE A 150 -16.26 -5.38 -12.76
C ILE A 150 -17.63 -5.24 -13.38
N LEU A 151 -17.99 -4.02 -13.82
CA LEU A 151 -19.33 -3.75 -14.35
C LEU A 151 -19.60 -4.64 -15.57
N ALA A 152 -18.57 -4.85 -16.41
CA ALA A 152 -18.67 -5.78 -17.53
C ALA A 152 -18.84 -7.24 -17.08
N LYS A 153 -18.08 -7.71 -16.08
CA LYS A 153 -18.20 -9.08 -15.56
C LYS A 153 -19.53 -9.32 -14.84
N GLU A 154 -20.07 -8.33 -14.12
CA GLU A 154 -21.40 -8.41 -13.49
C GLU A 154 -22.51 -8.50 -14.55
N ASP A 155 -22.43 -7.72 -15.63
CA ASP A 155 -23.37 -7.80 -16.76
C ASP A 155 -23.31 -9.18 -17.44
N ASP A 156 -22.10 -9.74 -17.62
CA ASP A 156 -21.91 -11.07 -18.19
C ASP A 156 -22.45 -12.18 -17.26
N GLU A 157 -22.20 -12.10 -15.95
CA GLU A 157 -22.74 -13.05 -14.96
C GLU A 157 -24.27 -12.99 -14.91
N ILE A 158 -24.88 -11.79 -14.90
CA ILE A 158 -26.32 -11.61 -14.95
C ILE A 158 -26.89 -12.23 -16.24
N ALA A 159 -26.26 -11.99 -17.40
CA ALA A 159 -26.69 -12.57 -18.67
C ALA A 159 -26.61 -14.11 -18.67
N VAL A 160 -25.59 -14.69 -18.02
CA VAL A 160 -25.45 -16.15 -17.86
C VAL A 160 -26.50 -16.71 -16.91
N GLU A 161 -26.78 -16.04 -15.79
CA GLU A 161 -27.80 -16.42 -14.81
C GLU A 161 -29.21 -16.37 -15.45
N GLU A 162 -29.51 -15.31 -16.21
CA GLU A 162 -30.76 -15.15 -16.97
C GLU A 162 -30.92 -16.24 -18.04
N ALA A 163 -29.86 -16.54 -18.78
CA ALA A 163 -29.87 -17.63 -19.77
C ALA A 163 -30.11 -19.00 -19.10
N ARG A 164 -29.49 -19.25 -17.93
CA ARG A 164 -29.73 -20.46 -17.13
C ARG A 164 -31.18 -20.57 -16.68
N GLN A 165 -31.74 -19.49 -16.11
CA GLN A 165 -33.15 -19.47 -15.67
C GLN A 165 -34.12 -19.67 -16.83
N TYR A 166 -33.88 -19.05 -17.99
CA TYR A 166 -34.69 -19.27 -19.19
C TYR A 166 -34.68 -20.75 -19.63
N THR A 167 -33.50 -21.38 -19.65
CA THR A 167 -33.38 -22.81 -20.02
C THR A 167 -34.04 -23.76 -19.01
N ILE A 168 -34.10 -23.40 -17.73
CA ILE A 168 -34.79 -24.19 -16.69
C ILE A 168 -36.32 -24.01 -16.79
N ALA A 169 -36.79 -22.80 -17.10
CA ALA A 169 -38.21 -22.48 -17.22
C ALA A 169 -38.87 -23.08 -18.47
N ASN A 170 -38.13 -23.20 -19.58
CA ASN A 170 -38.63 -23.73 -20.85
C ASN A 170 -37.82 -24.95 -21.35
N PRO A 171 -37.95 -26.12 -20.70
CA PRO A 171 -37.14 -27.31 -21.02
C PRO A 171 -37.43 -27.93 -22.40
N ASN A 172 -38.50 -27.50 -23.08
CA ASN A 172 -38.94 -28.04 -24.38
C ASN A 172 -38.95 -27.03 -25.55
N GLU A 173 -38.52 -25.78 -25.35
CA GLU A 173 -38.34 -24.86 -26.47
C GLU A 173 -36.92 -24.95 -27.01
N THR A 174 -36.78 -25.64 -28.16
CA THR A 174 -35.59 -25.52 -28.99
C THR A 174 -35.57 -24.11 -29.57
N VAL A 175 -34.57 -23.31 -29.16
CA VAL A 175 -34.20 -22.07 -29.86
C VAL A 175 -34.03 -22.44 -31.34
N LYS A 176 -34.93 -21.95 -32.21
CA LYS A 176 -34.85 -22.15 -33.65
C LYS A 176 -33.59 -21.44 -34.18
N LYS A 177 -32.49 -22.19 -34.25
CA LYS A 177 -31.37 -21.90 -35.15
C LYS A 177 -31.88 -22.01 -36.59
N SER A 178 -31.82 -20.92 -37.35
CA SER A 178 -31.87 -21.00 -38.81
C SER A 178 -30.65 -21.81 -39.28
N SER A 179 -30.93 -22.87 -40.04
CA SER A 179 -29.96 -23.85 -40.47
C SER A 179 -29.18 -23.41 -41.71
N SER A 180 -27.85 -23.43 -41.64
CA SER A 180 -27.01 -23.84 -42.76
C SER A 180 -25.84 -24.66 -42.23
N LYS A 181 -25.72 -25.88 -42.77
CA LYS A 181 -24.79 -26.96 -42.42
C LYS A 181 -23.34 -26.53 -42.64
N ASP A 182 -22.48 -26.64 -41.63
CA ASP A 182 -21.43 -27.66 -41.55
C ASP A 182 -20.69 -27.58 -40.22
N LYS A 183 -20.04 -28.69 -39.89
CA LYS A 183 -19.46 -29.08 -38.59
C LYS A 183 -18.45 -28.07 -38.04
N ASP A 184 -18.72 -27.55 -36.84
CA ASP A 184 -17.85 -27.56 -35.64
C ASP A 184 -18.47 -26.58 -34.62
N SER A 185 -19.58 -26.99 -33.99
CA SER A 185 -20.17 -26.19 -32.90
C SER A 185 -19.39 -26.50 -31.63
N LYS A 186 -18.28 -25.76 -31.42
CA LYS A 186 -17.78 -25.49 -30.07
C LYS A 186 -18.94 -24.93 -29.26
N ILE A 187 -19.48 -25.74 -28.36
CA ILE A 187 -20.00 -25.24 -27.08
C ILE A 187 -18.89 -24.32 -26.57
N PRO A 188 -19.14 -23.08 -26.12
CA PRO A 188 -18.08 -22.28 -25.53
C PRO A 188 -17.53 -23.15 -24.39
N ALA A 189 -16.28 -23.60 -24.52
CA ALA A 189 -15.56 -24.08 -23.37
C ALA A 189 -15.66 -22.93 -22.38
N ILE A 190 -16.28 -23.17 -21.23
CA ILE A 190 -16.06 -22.33 -20.06
C ILE A 190 -14.53 -22.34 -19.96
N LEU A 191 -13.87 -21.23 -20.32
CA LEU A 191 -12.44 -21.12 -20.05
C LEU A 191 -12.35 -21.29 -18.55
N GLU A 192 -11.74 -22.39 -18.09
CA GLU A 192 -11.34 -22.45 -16.70
C GLU A 192 -10.29 -21.37 -16.52
N SER A 193 -10.72 -20.25 -15.95
CA SER A 193 -9.85 -19.18 -15.49
C SER A 193 -9.35 -19.58 -14.12
N ASP A 194 -8.03 -19.45 -13.90
CA ASP A 194 -7.45 -19.64 -12.58
C ASP A 194 -8.10 -18.66 -11.60
N SER A 195 -8.39 -19.15 -10.39
CA SER A 195 -9.08 -18.37 -9.38
C SER A 195 -8.42 -18.51 -8.02
N CYS A 196 -8.49 -17.46 -7.22
CA CYS A 196 -8.06 -17.47 -5.83
C CYS A 196 -9.18 -16.93 -4.94
N THR A 197 -9.02 -17.08 -3.62
CA THR A 197 -9.88 -16.41 -2.64
C THR A 197 -9.12 -15.32 -1.92
N ILE A 198 -9.78 -14.20 -1.62
CA ILE A 198 -9.21 -13.11 -0.82
C ILE A 198 -10.16 -12.69 0.29
N THR A 199 -9.60 -12.44 1.46
CA THR A 199 -10.32 -11.92 2.64
C THR A 199 -9.48 -10.81 3.29
N ILE A 200 -10.12 -9.73 3.76
CA ILE A 200 -9.44 -8.64 4.47
C ILE A 200 -10.06 -8.49 5.86
N ARG A 201 -9.24 -8.62 6.90
CA ARG A 201 -9.69 -8.63 8.30
C ARG A 201 -8.86 -7.77 9.23
N CYS A 202 -9.50 -7.23 10.26
CA CYS A 202 -8.89 -6.41 11.31
C CYS A 202 -9.32 -6.84 12.72
N ASP A 203 -9.47 -8.16 12.94
CA ASP A 203 -10.02 -8.72 14.18
C ASP A 203 -9.28 -8.32 15.44
N THR A 204 -7.95 -8.26 15.35
CA THR A 204 -7.09 -7.94 16.49
C THR A 204 -7.41 -6.56 17.05
N ILE A 205 -7.87 -5.62 16.21
CA ILE A 205 -8.26 -4.28 16.66
C ILE A 205 -9.45 -4.35 17.63
N LEU A 206 -10.40 -5.26 17.45
CA LEU A 206 -11.56 -5.39 18.35
C LEU A 206 -11.14 -5.68 19.80
N ASN A 207 -10.03 -6.42 19.98
CA ASN A 207 -9.45 -6.72 21.28
C ASN A 207 -8.43 -5.67 21.76
N ASN A 208 -8.08 -4.69 20.91
CA ASN A 208 -7.08 -3.65 21.15
C ASN A 208 -7.64 -2.24 20.88
N MET A 209 -8.96 -2.04 20.98
CA MET A 209 -9.63 -0.76 20.70
C MET A 209 -9.11 0.41 21.56
N GLY A 210 -8.54 0.12 22.74
CA GLY A 210 -7.92 1.14 23.60
C GLY A 210 -6.60 1.69 23.03
N ASP A 211 -5.92 0.93 22.19
CA ASP A 211 -4.67 1.32 21.53
C ASP A 211 -4.94 1.98 20.15
N LEU A 212 -6.19 1.91 19.66
CA LEU A 212 -6.60 2.44 18.36
C LEU A 212 -6.52 3.97 18.31
N THR A 213 -5.91 4.51 17.26
CA THR A 213 -5.89 5.96 16.98
C THR A 213 -7.30 6.55 17.04
N SER A 214 -7.45 7.65 17.78
CA SER A 214 -8.75 8.30 18.00
C SER A 214 -9.46 8.64 16.68
N GLY A 215 -10.75 8.31 16.60
CA GLY A 215 -11.59 8.57 15.43
C GLY A 215 -11.52 7.51 14.33
N LYS A 216 -10.64 6.49 14.43
CA LYS A 216 -10.57 5.37 13.48
C LYS A 216 -11.60 4.27 13.74
N ASN A 217 -12.27 4.29 14.89
CA ASN A 217 -13.29 3.30 15.27
C ASN A 217 -14.42 3.15 14.24
N LYS A 218 -14.73 4.19 13.46
CA LYS A 218 -15.71 4.14 12.36
C LYS A 218 -15.31 3.25 11.18
N TYR A 219 -14.01 2.94 11.06
CA TYR A 219 -13.46 2.09 10.01
C TYR A 219 -13.28 0.63 10.44
N VAL A 220 -13.62 0.28 11.69
CA VAL A 220 -13.50 -1.07 12.23
C VAL A 220 -14.89 -1.73 12.21
N PRO A 221 -15.14 -2.70 11.32
CA PRO A 221 -16.39 -3.46 11.34
C PRO A 221 -16.54 -4.23 12.65
N SER A 222 -17.75 -4.34 13.18
CA SER A 222 -18.00 -4.98 14.47
C SER A 222 -17.61 -6.47 14.53
N ASN A 223 -17.50 -7.12 13.37
CA ASN A 223 -17.06 -8.50 13.21
C ASN A 223 -15.63 -8.62 12.66
N GLY A 224 -14.88 -7.51 12.58
CA GLY A 224 -13.51 -7.46 12.08
C GLY A 224 -13.35 -7.74 10.59
N THR A 225 -14.44 -7.92 9.83
CA THR A 225 -14.39 -8.27 8.40
C THR A 225 -14.57 -7.04 7.54
N ILE A 226 -13.49 -6.57 6.90
CA ILE A 226 -13.50 -5.46 5.94
C ILE A 226 -13.95 -5.95 4.58
N LEU A 227 -13.43 -7.11 4.16
CA LEU A 227 -13.85 -7.81 2.97
C LEU A 227 -14.11 -9.27 3.32
N ALA A 228 -15.34 -9.73 3.09
CA ALA A 228 -15.69 -11.14 3.22
C ALA A 228 -14.97 -11.97 2.16
N THR A 229 -14.74 -13.26 2.43
CA THR A 229 -14.06 -14.16 1.49
C THR A 229 -14.75 -14.13 0.13
N SER A 230 -14.00 -13.69 -0.87
CA SER A 230 -14.49 -13.48 -2.23
C SER A 230 -13.61 -14.27 -3.20
N SER A 231 -14.22 -14.92 -4.19
CA SER A 231 -13.51 -15.58 -5.28
C SER A 231 -13.11 -14.54 -6.32
N ILE A 232 -11.85 -14.55 -6.75
CA ILE A 232 -11.29 -13.60 -7.72
C ILE A 232 -10.52 -14.39 -8.77
N ASP A 233 -10.96 -14.28 -10.03
CA ASP A 233 -10.18 -14.77 -11.16
C ASP A 233 -8.93 -13.93 -11.33
N PHE A 234 -7.87 -14.55 -11.84
CA PHE A 234 -6.63 -13.88 -12.17
C PHE A 234 -6.00 -14.47 -13.44
N ASP A 235 -5.16 -13.66 -14.09
CA ASP A 235 -4.38 -14.07 -15.26
C ASP A 235 -3.00 -14.61 -14.84
N GLU A 236 -2.43 -15.49 -15.66
CA GLU A 236 -1.09 -16.05 -15.42
C GLU A 236 -0.05 -14.93 -15.17
N GLY A 237 0.68 -15.04 -14.05
CA GLY A 237 1.70 -14.07 -13.64
C GLY A 237 1.19 -12.93 -12.76
N GLU A 238 -0.12 -12.81 -12.50
CA GLU A 238 -0.63 -11.87 -11.50
C GLU A 238 -0.15 -12.24 -10.09
N THR A 239 0.11 -11.20 -9.29
CA THR A 239 0.58 -11.35 -7.92
C THR A 239 -0.53 -11.17 -6.88
N VAL A 240 -0.25 -11.54 -5.62
CA VAL A 240 -1.16 -11.23 -4.49
C VAL A 240 -1.47 -9.73 -4.42
N PHE A 241 -0.49 -8.88 -4.71
CA PHE A 241 -0.68 -7.43 -4.70
C PHE A 241 -1.61 -6.95 -5.83
N ASP A 242 -1.51 -7.53 -7.03
CA ASP A 242 -2.38 -7.17 -8.16
C ASP A 242 -3.84 -7.51 -7.85
N VAL A 243 -4.08 -8.72 -7.34
CA VAL A 243 -5.41 -9.13 -6.89
C VAL A 243 -5.92 -8.29 -5.73
N LEU A 244 -5.08 -7.95 -4.74
CA LEU A 244 -5.46 -7.07 -3.63
C LEU A 244 -5.87 -5.69 -4.15
N LYS A 245 -5.04 -5.07 -5.00
CA LYS A 245 -5.29 -3.73 -5.56
C LYS A 245 -6.57 -3.71 -6.35
N ARG A 246 -6.77 -4.68 -7.25
CA ARG A 246 -8.01 -4.86 -8.01
C ARG A 246 -9.18 -4.96 -7.04
N THR A 247 -9.14 -5.93 -6.11
CA THR A 247 -10.23 -6.22 -5.16
C THR A 247 -10.60 -5.01 -4.29
N CYS A 248 -9.64 -4.27 -3.77
CA CYS A 248 -9.89 -3.04 -3.00
C CYS A 248 -10.58 -1.97 -3.86
N SER A 249 -10.12 -1.76 -5.10
CA SER A 249 -10.79 -0.86 -6.04
C SER A 249 -12.23 -1.32 -6.31
N ARG A 250 -12.47 -2.63 -6.48
CA ARG A 250 -13.81 -3.21 -6.69
C ARG A 250 -14.76 -2.92 -5.54
N ALA A 251 -14.29 -3.11 -4.31
CA ALA A 251 -15.10 -2.97 -3.12
C ALA A 251 -15.21 -1.53 -2.62
N GLY A 252 -14.58 -0.55 -3.29
CA GLY A 252 -14.48 0.82 -2.80
C GLY A 252 -13.70 0.93 -1.48
N ILE A 253 -12.78 -0.01 -1.25
CA ILE A 253 -11.92 -0.05 -0.07
C ILE A 253 -10.66 0.76 -0.39
N GLN A 254 -10.40 1.78 0.43
CA GLN A 254 -9.18 2.59 0.32
C GLN A 254 -7.95 1.70 0.54
N LEU A 255 -6.93 1.87 -0.29
CA LEU A 255 -5.65 1.16 -0.22
C LEU A 255 -4.51 2.19 -0.36
N GLU A 256 -3.55 2.19 0.56
CA GLU A 256 -2.35 3.03 0.53
C GLU A 256 -1.11 2.13 0.48
N TYR A 257 -0.20 2.44 -0.44
CA TYR A 257 1.03 1.66 -0.64
C TYR A 257 2.15 2.52 -1.26
N SER A 258 3.38 2.06 -1.11
CA SER A 258 4.58 2.65 -1.71
C SER A 258 5.54 1.56 -2.17
N TYR A 259 6.29 1.80 -3.24
CA TYR A 259 7.33 0.87 -3.67
C TYR A 259 8.59 1.06 -2.82
N THR A 260 9.11 0.00 -2.21
CA THR A 260 10.35 0.02 -1.44
C THR A 260 11.49 -0.58 -2.27
N PRO A 261 12.45 0.23 -2.78
CA PRO A 261 13.49 -0.24 -3.68
C PRO A 261 14.34 -1.38 -3.12
N LEU A 262 14.64 -1.34 -1.82
CA LEU A 262 15.39 -2.38 -1.14
C LEU A 262 14.76 -3.77 -1.28
N TYR A 263 13.43 -3.84 -1.10
CA TYR A 263 12.70 -5.11 -1.10
C TYR A 263 12.19 -5.50 -2.49
N GLY A 264 12.37 -4.64 -3.49
CA GLY A 264 11.84 -4.88 -4.83
C GLY A 264 10.31 -5.07 -4.85
N SER A 265 9.60 -4.53 -3.85
CA SER A 265 8.18 -4.82 -3.64
C SER A 265 7.40 -3.63 -3.11
N TYR A 266 6.08 -3.69 -3.24
CA TYR A 266 5.16 -2.72 -2.67
C TYR A 266 4.88 -3.02 -1.20
N TYR A 267 5.09 -2.01 -0.35
CA TYR A 267 4.72 -2.01 1.06
C TYR A 267 3.30 -1.48 1.22
N ILE A 268 2.45 -2.23 1.95
CA ILE A 268 1.05 -1.85 2.21
C ILE A 268 1.00 -1.05 3.51
N GLN A 269 0.71 0.24 3.39
CA GLN A 269 0.69 1.18 4.50
C GLN A 269 -0.69 1.25 5.16
N GLY A 270 -1.77 1.06 4.40
CA GLY A 270 -3.13 1.13 4.93
C GLY A 270 -4.17 0.47 4.04
N ILE A 271 -5.19 -0.10 4.68
CA ILE A 271 -6.37 -0.66 4.04
C ILE A 271 -7.60 -0.18 4.82
N ASN A 272 -8.63 0.30 4.12
CA ASN A 272 -9.86 0.81 4.72
C ASN A 272 -9.62 1.96 5.71
N ASN A 273 -8.66 2.84 5.43
CA ASN A 273 -8.23 3.92 6.34
C ASN A 273 -7.69 3.46 7.70
N LEU A 274 -7.40 2.16 7.87
CA LEU A 274 -6.65 1.62 9.00
C LEU A 274 -5.22 1.41 8.51
N TYR A 275 -4.29 2.12 9.12
CA TYR A 275 -2.90 2.21 8.68
C TYR A 275 -1.98 1.48 9.65
N GLU A 276 -0.77 1.17 9.19
CA GLU A 276 0.33 0.87 10.10
C GLU A 276 0.37 1.87 11.27
N PHE A 277 0.71 1.34 12.44
CA PHE A 277 0.80 2.06 13.70
C PHE A 277 -0.51 2.52 14.35
N ASP A 278 -1.68 2.29 13.73
CA ASP A 278 -2.96 2.70 14.29
C ASP A 278 -3.32 1.98 15.60
N CYS A 279 -2.66 0.88 15.97
CA CYS A 279 -2.82 0.20 17.27
C CYS A 279 -1.50 0.05 18.05
N GLY A 280 -0.52 0.92 17.79
CA GLY A 280 0.80 0.88 18.45
C GLY A 280 1.96 0.60 17.50
N ALA A 281 3.20 0.72 17.97
CA ALA A 281 4.41 0.66 17.13
C ALA A 281 4.62 -0.68 16.42
N GLU A 282 4.01 -1.76 16.90
CA GLU A 282 4.12 -3.11 16.33
C GLU A 282 2.94 -3.47 15.41
N SER A 283 2.05 -2.51 15.15
CA SER A 283 0.81 -2.74 14.42
C SER A 283 0.92 -2.41 12.94
N GLY A 284 0.25 -3.20 12.10
CA GLY A 284 0.30 -3.04 10.64
C GLY A 284 -0.38 -4.19 9.88
N TRP A 285 -0.26 -4.15 8.55
CA TRP A 285 -0.87 -5.14 7.66
C TRP A 285 0.07 -6.30 7.37
N MET A 286 -0.45 -7.52 7.48
CA MET A 286 0.22 -8.73 7.07
C MET A 286 -0.61 -9.46 6.02
N TYR A 287 0.05 -10.28 5.21
CA TYR A 287 -0.62 -11.18 4.29
C TYR A 287 -0.19 -12.62 4.53
N LYS A 288 -1.10 -13.55 4.29
CA LYS A 288 -0.82 -14.99 4.28
C LYS A 288 -1.47 -15.64 3.08
N VAL A 289 -0.80 -16.64 2.53
CA VAL A 289 -1.30 -17.47 1.44
C VAL A 289 -1.38 -18.92 1.95
N ASN A 290 -2.55 -19.55 1.83
CA ASN A 290 -2.81 -20.90 2.31
C ASN A 290 -2.45 -21.11 3.79
N GLY A 291 -2.66 -20.07 4.60
CA GLY A 291 -2.36 -20.07 6.04
C GLY A 291 -0.89 -19.81 6.41
N TRP A 292 0.00 -19.71 5.43
CA TRP A 292 1.42 -19.40 5.64
C TRP A 292 1.71 -17.91 5.43
N PHE A 293 2.54 -17.32 6.29
CA PHE A 293 3.03 -15.95 6.16
C PHE A 293 4.33 -15.92 5.34
N PRO A 294 4.32 -15.42 4.09
CA PRO A 294 5.54 -15.30 3.31
C PRO A 294 6.48 -14.26 3.91
N ASN A 295 7.78 -14.49 3.75
CA ASN A 295 8.84 -13.59 4.23
C ASN A 295 9.35 -12.61 3.14
N TYR A 296 8.51 -12.37 2.12
CA TYR A 296 8.76 -11.43 1.03
C TYR A 296 7.47 -10.68 0.68
N GLY A 297 7.55 -9.60 -0.11
CA GLY A 297 6.42 -8.73 -0.40
C GLY A 297 5.31 -9.39 -1.24
N SER A 298 4.07 -8.94 -1.04
CA SER A 298 2.89 -9.47 -1.76
C SER A 298 2.96 -9.27 -3.27
N SER A 299 3.72 -8.27 -3.74
CA SER A 299 3.97 -8.03 -5.17
C SER A 299 5.08 -8.92 -5.77
N SER A 300 5.59 -9.88 -5.01
CA SER A 300 6.55 -10.89 -5.50
C SER A 300 5.99 -12.31 -5.40
N TYR A 301 4.79 -12.48 -4.85
CA TYR A 301 4.10 -13.76 -4.82
C TYR A 301 3.24 -13.88 -6.07
N GLU A 302 3.67 -14.67 -7.06
CA GLU A 302 2.85 -15.07 -8.21
C GLU A 302 1.78 -16.08 -7.77
N LEU A 303 0.54 -15.82 -8.14
CA LEU A 303 -0.61 -16.63 -7.73
C LEU A 303 -0.67 -17.99 -8.42
N LYS A 304 -1.29 -18.93 -7.73
CA LYS A 304 -1.63 -20.25 -8.26
C LYS A 304 -3.12 -20.50 -8.09
N ASP A 305 -3.68 -21.28 -9.01
CA ASP A 305 -5.09 -21.66 -8.93
C ASP A 305 -5.40 -22.32 -7.58
N GLY A 306 -6.51 -21.87 -6.98
CA GLY A 306 -6.98 -22.30 -5.67
C GLY A 306 -6.32 -21.61 -4.47
N ASP A 307 -5.39 -20.66 -4.65
CA ASP A 307 -4.75 -19.98 -3.53
C ASP A 307 -5.75 -19.26 -2.62
N SER A 308 -5.51 -19.32 -1.30
CA SER A 308 -6.30 -18.61 -0.30
C SER A 308 -5.50 -17.52 0.37
N ILE A 309 -5.85 -16.27 0.05
CA ILE A 309 -5.21 -15.04 0.51
C ILE A 309 -5.98 -14.47 1.69
N VAL A 310 -5.26 -14.09 2.73
CA VAL A 310 -5.82 -13.29 3.83
C VAL A 310 -4.90 -12.11 4.12
N LEU A 311 -5.46 -10.91 4.05
CA LEU A 311 -4.86 -9.71 4.62
C LEU A 311 -5.40 -9.53 6.03
N CYS A 312 -4.51 -9.46 7.01
CA CYS A 312 -4.88 -9.34 8.42
C CYS A 312 -4.08 -8.23 9.10
N TYR A 313 -4.75 -7.46 9.96
CA TYR A 313 -4.12 -6.45 10.79
C TYR A 313 -3.53 -7.09 12.06
N THR A 314 -2.24 -6.87 12.34
CA THR A 314 -1.57 -7.18 13.62
C THR A 314 -1.62 -5.95 14.52
N CYS A 315 -1.85 -6.13 15.81
CA CYS A 315 -1.73 -5.06 16.80
C CYS A 315 -0.45 -5.18 17.64
N LYS A 316 -0.01 -6.42 17.93
CA LYS A 316 1.06 -6.71 18.91
C LYS A 316 1.97 -7.86 18.45
N GLY A 317 3.23 -7.79 18.85
CA GLY A 317 4.21 -8.85 18.65
C GLY A 317 4.59 -9.09 17.19
N LEU A 318 4.52 -8.05 16.34
CA LEU A 318 4.95 -8.10 14.94
C LEU A 318 4.31 -9.24 14.13
N GLY A 319 3.06 -9.58 14.44
CA GLY A 319 2.32 -10.66 13.80
C GLY A 319 2.08 -11.89 14.65
N ALA A 320 2.66 -11.97 15.85
CA ALA A 320 2.42 -13.09 16.77
C ALA A 320 0.93 -13.23 17.12
N ASP A 321 0.20 -12.12 17.24
CA ASP A 321 -1.23 -12.10 17.57
C ASP A 321 -2.15 -12.59 16.44
N VAL A 322 -1.65 -12.65 15.21
CA VAL A 322 -2.33 -13.24 14.03
C VAL A 322 -1.75 -14.60 13.63
N GLY A 323 -0.85 -15.16 14.44
CA GLY A 323 -0.27 -16.49 14.27
C GLY A 323 1.00 -16.55 13.42
N SER A 324 1.66 -15.42 13.16
CA SER A 324 3.01 -15.43 12.56
C SER A 324 4.01 -15.96 13.57
N THR A 325 4.85 -16.91 13.12
CA THR A 325 5.94 -17.49 13.93
C THR A 325 7.32 -17.03 13.48
N PHE A 326 7.40 -16.18 12.45
CA PHE A 326 8.65 -15.64 11.94
C PHE A 326 8.93 -14.29 12.62
N MET A 327 9.94 -14.31 13.49
CA MET A 327 10.72 -13.15 13.96
C MET A 327 12.18 -13.41 13.65
#